data_AF-A0A956D5G2-F1
#
_entry.id   AF-A0A956D5G2-F1
#
_cell.length_a   1.000
_cell.length_b   1.000
_cell.length_c   1.000
_cell.angle_alpha   90.00
_cell.angle_beta   90.00
_cell.angle_gamma   90.00
#
_symmetry.space_group_name_H-M   'P 1'
#
loop_
_entity.id
_entity.type
_entity.pdbx_description
1 polymer ?
#
loop_
_entity_poly.entity_id
_entity_poly.type
_entity_poly.pdbx_seq_one_letter_code
_entity_poly.pdbx_strand_id
1 'polypeptide(L)'
;YLDWVGGLGDVRLATFRGGAEPTITRHLPDVVLADLPPKYPLAIRSDARGRLHLVVADASAGTTYLQYHRQTLVGGELRWIVDEVAQIAATPPEIVIDLVIGPDRRPHLVYWDPERGELRYATLRP
;
A
#
# COMPACT_ATOMS: atom_id res chain seq x y z
N TYR A 1 14.20 -2.03 6.06
CA TYR A 1 14.70 -1.45 7.31
C TYR A 1 14.01 -0.10 7.48
N LEU A 2 13.26 0.06 8.56
CA LEU A 2 12.45 1.24 8.81
C LEU A 2 13.11 2.00 9.97
N ASP A 3 13.51 3.23 9.69
CA ASP A 3 14.06 4.20 10.64
C ASP A 3 12.88 5.07 11.08
N TRP A 4 12.56 5.10 12.38
CA TRP A 4 11.31 5.68 12.90
C TRP A 4 11.63 6.78 13.93
N VAL A 5 11.26 8.02 13.61
CA VAL A 5 11.25 9.13 14.57
C VAL A 5 9.88 9.83 14.45
N GLY A 6 9.11 9.85 15.54
CA GLY A 6 7.91 10.68 15.65
C GLY A 6 6.65 10.22 14.91
N GLY A 7 6.50 8.91 14.63
CA GLY A 7 5.30 8.38 13.93
C GLY A 7 5.28 8.62 12.42
N LEU A 8 6.39 9.11 11.88
CA LEU A 8 6.64 9.21 10.44
C LEU A 8 7.55 8.07 10.01
N GLY A 9 7.23 7.46 8.87
CA GLY A 9 8.00 6.36 8.30
C GLY A 9 8.07 6.44 6.78
N ASP A 10 9.10 5.79 6.24
CA ASP A 10 9.25 5.63 4.79
C ASP A 10 8.72 4.28 4.34
N VAL A 11 7.92 4.26 3.27
CA VAL A 11 7.75 3.03 2.49
C VAL A 11 8.94 2.92 1.54
N ARG A 12 9.82 1.93 1.82
CA ARG A 12 10.97 1.61 0.99
C ARG A 12 10.79 0.26 0.31
N LEU A 13 11.15 0.18 -0.96
CA LEU A 13 11.11 -1.05 -1.75
C LEU A 13 12.52 -1.63 -1.81
N ALA A 14 12.67 -2.85 -1.30
CA ALA A 14 13.89 -3.64 -1.46
C ALA A 14 13.71 -4.57 -2.66
N THR A 15 14.60 -4.48 -3.63
CA THR A 15 14.62 -5.34 -4.82
C THR A 15 15.94 -6.07 -4.90
N PHE A 16 15.91 -7.38 -5.10
CA PHE A 16 17.10 -8.21 -5.26
C PHE A 16 16.82 -9.37 -6.22
N ARG A 17 17.88 -9.94 -6.79
CA ARG A 17 17.81 -11.12 -7.65
C ARG A 17 18.80 -12.15 -7.13
N GLY A 18 18.29 -13.33 -6.74
CA GLY A 18 19.13 -14.39 -6.17
C GLY A 18 19.74 -13.97 -4.83
N GLY A 19 21.03 -14.27 -4.62
CA GLY A 19 21.77 -13.91 -3.40
C GLY A 19 22.49 -12.54 -3.46
N ALA A 20 22.14 -11.67 -4.41
CA ALA A 20 22.75 -10.35 -4.52
C ALA A 20 22.25 -9.41 -3.40
N GLU A 21 23.07 -8.40 -3.09
CA GLU A 21 22.70 -7.31 -2.18
C GLU A 21 21.42 -6.60 -2.69
N PRO A 22 20.47 -6.28 -1.81
CA PRO A 22 19.25 -5.60 -2.21
C PRO A 22 19.50 -4.14 -2.56
N THR A 23 18.94 -3.71 -3.70
CA THR A 23 18.77 -2.29 -4.00
C THR A 23 17.55 -1.78 -3.25
N ILE A 24 17.72 -0.69 -2.49
CA ILE A 24 16.65 -0.08 -1.70
C ILE A 24 16.27 1.26 -2.34
N THR A 25 15.00 1.44 -2.66
CA THR A 25 14.45 2.71 -3.16
C THR A 25 13.41 3.26 -2.21
N ARG A 26 13.43 4.57 -1.96
CA ARG A 26 12.39 5.26 -1.19
C ARG A 26 11.20 5.51 -2.11
N HIS A 27 10.03 4.96 -1.78
CA HIS A 27 8.81 5.06 -2.59
C HIS A 27 7.84 6.11 -2.04
N LEU A 28 7.47 5.99 -0.75
CA LEU A 28 6.65 7.01 -0.07
C LEU A 28 7.44 7.58 1.10
N PRO A 29 7.83 8.87 1.06
CA PRO A 29 8.37 9.55 2.21
C PRO A 29 7.27 9.91 3.21
N ASP A 30 7.62 9.99 4.49
CA ASP A 30 6.85 10.69 5.53
C ASP A 30 5.40 10.20 5.70
N VAL A 31 5.17 8.90 5.52
CA VAL A 31 3.87 8.27 5.76
C VAL A 31 3.60 8.24 7.26
N VAL A 32 2.40 8.66 7.66
CA VAL A 32 1.98 8.60 9.07
C VAL A 32 1.50 7.19 9.36
N LEU A 33 2.35 6.41 10.01
CA LEU A 33 2.03 5.06 10.47
C LEU A 33 2.07 5.07 11.99
N ALA A 34 1.07 4.46 12.60
CA ALA A 34 1.06 4.33 14.04
C ALA A 34 2.22 3.45 14.52
N ASP A 35 2.80 3.85 15.66
CA ASP A 35 3.93 3.19 16.30
C ASP A 35 3.51 1.90 17.01
N LEU A 36 3.06 0.93 16.20
CA LEU A 36 2.71 -0.42 16.63
C LEU A 36 3.42 -1.41 15.70
N PRO A 37 4.51 -2.03 16.17
CA PRO A 37 5.09 -3.17 15.51
C PRO A 37 4.01 -4.26 15.26
N PRO A 38 4.38 -5.37 14.61
CA PRO A 38 3.73 -6.07 13.47
C PRO A 38 2.54 -5.54 12.66
N LYS A 39 1.85 -4.44 12.97
CA LYS A 39 0.58 -4.07 12.30
C LYS A 39 0.71 -2.82 11.43
N TYR A 40 1.26 -3.00 10.23
CA TYR A 40 1.24 -1.95 9.22
C TYR A 40 0.07 -2.19 8.27
N PRO A 41 -0.81 -1.20 8.04
CA PRO A 41 -1.92 -1.33 7.10
C PRO A 41 -1.39 -1.17 5.66
N LEU A 42 -0.55 -2.11 5.24
CA LEU A 42 0.01 -2.17 3.90
C LEU A 42 -0.10 -3.58 3.33
N ALA A 43 -0.29 -3.67 2.02
CA ALA A 43 -0.27 -4.92 1.28
C ALA A 43 0.46 -4.72 -0.04
N ILE A 44 1.38 -5.64 -0.40
CA ILE A 44 2.11 -5.60 -1.66
C ILE A 44 1.95 -6.92 -2.43
N ARG A 45 1.74 -6.84 -3.74
CA ARG A 45 1.67 -7.96 -4.67
C ARG A 45 2.33 -7.61 -6.00
N SER A 46 2.84 -8.61 -6.71
CA SER A 46 3.23 -8.47 -8.11
C SER A 46 2.14 -9.06 -9.01
N ASP A 47 1.96 -8.48 -10.20
CA ASP A 47 1.16 -9.10 -11.26
C ASP A 47 1.98 -10.09 -12.10
N ALA A 48 1.31 -10.76 -13.04
CA ALA A 48 1.95 -11.72 -13.95
C ALA A 48 3.04 -11.11 -14.87
N ARG A 49 3.18 -9.78 -14.92
CA ARG A 49 4.24 -9.07 -15.66
C ARG A 49 5.35 -8.56 -14.73
N GLY A 50 5.31 -8.91 -13.45
CA GLY A 50 6.27 -8.46 -12.45
C GLY A 50 6.09 -7.01 -12.00
N ARG A 51 4.95 -6.37 -12.34
CA ARG A 51 4.64 -5.00 -11.91
C ARG A 51 4.09 -5.04 -10.50
N LEU A 52 4.52 -4.10 -9.67
CA LEU A 52 4.12 -4.02 -8.28
C LEU A 52 2.80 -3.27 -8.10
N HIS A 53 2.03 -3.79 -7.15
CA HIS A 53 0.79 -3.25 -6.65
C HIS A 53 0.93 -3.14 -5.15
N LEU A 54 0.66 -1.95 -4.61
CA LEU A 54 0.83 -1.62 -3.22
C LEU A 54 -0.43 -0.91 -2.72
N VAL A 55 -0.93 -1.31 -1.57
CA VAL A 55 -1.93 -0.56 -0.82
C VAL A 55 -1.28 -0.10 0.48
N VAL A 56 -1.51 1.15 0.85
CA VAL A 56 -1.03 1.77 2.10
C VAL A 56 -2.19 2.54 2.71
N ALA A 57 -2.37 2.42 4.02
CA ALA A 57 -3.20 3.35 4.77
C ALA A 57 -2.30 4.42 5.39
N ASP A 58 -2.49 5.67 4.95
CA ASP A 58 -1.74 6.84 5.39
C ASP A 58 -2.64 7.72 6.26
N ALA A 59 -2.27 7.94 7.53
CA ALA A 59 -3.01 8.81 8.45
C ALA A 59 -2.61 10.28 8.39
N SER A 60 -2.09 10.73 7.25
CA SER A 60 -1.78 12.13 7.05
C SER A 60 -3.04 13.01 7.25
N ALA A 61 -2.86 14.16 7.91
CA ALA A 61 -3.93 15.13 8.20
C ALA A 61 -5.09 14.65 9.11
N GLY A 62 -4.86 13.67 10.00
CA GLY A 62 -5.85 13.28 11.02
C GLY A 62 -7.00 12.42 10.51
N THR A 63 -6.88 11.91 9.28
CA THR A 63 -7.79 10.97 8.63
C THR A 63 -6.95 9.90 7.97
N THR A 64 -7.38 8.65 7.98
CA THR A 64 -6.67 7.62 7.23
C THR A 64 -7.17 7.50 5.79
N TYR A 65 -6.27 7.74 4.84
CA TYR A 65 -6.49 7.53 3.41
C TYR A 65 -5.94 6.18 2.99
N LEU A 66 -6.81 5.33 2.45
CA LEU A 66 -6.41 4.08 1.83
C LEU A 66 -6.02 4.35 0.37
N GLN A 67 -4.73 4.28 0.08
CA GLN A 67 -4.17 4.59 -1.24
C GLN A 67 -3.73 3.32 -1.94
N TYR A 68 -4.10 3.19 -3.22
CA TYR A 68 -3.68 2.10 -4.09
C TYR A 68 -2.68 2.61 -5.14
N HIS A 69 -1.44 2.13 -5.04
CA HIS A 69 -0.34 2.43 -5.94
C HIS A 69 -0.13 1.26 -6.89
N ARG A 70 -0.10 1.51 -8.19
CA ARG A 70 0.22 0.49 -9.20
C ARG A 70 1.32 0.95 -10.13
N GLN A 71 2.26 0.05 -10.43
CA GLN A 71 3.21 0.25 -11.50
C GLN A 71 2.53 0.06 -12.86
N THR A 72 2.59 1.08 -13.70
CA THR A 72 2.00 1.12 -15.04
C THR A 72 3.04 1.57 -16.05
N LEU A 73 3.02 0.98 -17.24
CA LEU A 73 3.87 1.42 -18.35
C LEU A 73 3.17 2.58 -19.06
N VAL A 74 3.76 3.77 -19.02
CA VAL A 74 3.25 4.99 -19.66
C VAL A 74 4.34 5.50 -20.61
N GLY A 75 4.08 5.44 -21.91
CA GLY A 75 5.07 5.86 -22.92
C GLY A 75 6.37 5.05 -22.92
N GLY A 76 6.32 3.79 -22.49
CA GLY A 76 7.51 2.92 -22.36
C GLY A 76 8.26 3.04 -21.03
N GLU A 77 7.86 3.97 -20.16
CA GLU A 77 8.45 4.14 -18.83
C GLU A 77 7.56 3.53 -17.75
N LEU A 78 8.17 2.86 -16.78
CA LEU A 78 7.46 2.34 -15.61
C LEU A 78 7.21 3.48 -14.62
N ARG A 79 5.94 3.76 -14.34
CA ARG A 79 5.52 4.83 -13.44
C ARG A 79 4.55 4.31 -12.40
N TRP A 80 4.53 4.93 -11.23
CA TRP A 80 3.48 4.71 -10.24
C TRP A 80 2.27 5.57 -10.57
N ILE A 81 1.09 4.94 -10.61
CA ILE A 81 -0.20 5.62 -10.60
C ILE A 81 -0.84 5.35 -9.25
N VAL A 82 -1.43 6.39 -8.66
CA VAL A 82 -2.05 6.34 -7.33
C VAL A 82 -3.54 6.64 -7.49
N ASP A 83 -4.37 5.77 -6.90
CA ASP A 83 -5.80 6.02 -6.73
C ASP A 83 -6.12 6.05 -5.23
N GLU A 84 -7.07 6.90 -4.84
CA GLU A 84 -7.71 6.81 -3.53
C GLU A 84 -8.77 5.70 -3.56
N VAL A 85 -8.72 4.80 -2.59
CA VAL A 85 -9.70 3.72 -2.41
C VAL A 85 -10.82 4.15 -1.48
N ALA A 86 -10.44 4.72 -0.33
CA ALA A 86 -11.37 5.11 0.72
C ALA A 86 -10.72 6.12 1.69
N GLN A 87 -11.60 6.88 2.34
CA GLN A 87 -11.29 7.70 3.50
C GLN A 87 -11.92 7.04 4.74
N ILE A 88 -11.12 6.73 5.76
CA ILE A 88 -11.54 6.02 6.96
C ILE A 88 -11.22 6.89 8.18
N ALA A 89 -12.25 7.17 8.99
CA ALA A 89 -12.12 7.93 10.24
C ALA A 89 -11.60 7.05 11.39
N ALA A 90 -10.48 6.38 11.17
CA ALA A 90 -9.85 5.48 12.12
C ALA A 90 -8.34 5.62 12.09
N THR A 91 -7.66 5.12 13.12
CA THR A 91 -6.20 5.11 13.13
C THR A 91 -5.66 3.94 12.29
N PRO A 92 -4.48 4.07 11.65
CA PRO A 92 -3.86 3.02 10.84
C PRO A 92 -3.82 1.61 11.48
N PRO A 93 -3.58 1.44 12.79
CA PRO A 93 -3.52 0.12 13.45
C PRO A 93 -4.82 -0.68 13.42
N GLU A 94 -5.95 0.02 13.32
CA GLU A 94 -7.26 -0.60 13.31
C GLU A 94 -7.61 -1.08 11.90
N ILE A 95 -6.85 -0.68 10.90
CA ILE A 95 -7.09 -1.01 9.51
C ILE A 95 -6.32 -2.28 9.17
N VAL A 96 -7.06 -3.33 8.85
CA VAL A 96 -6.52 -4.58 8.29
C VAL A 96 -6.83 -4.60 6.82
N ILE A 97 -5.82 -4.83 5.98
CA ILE A 97 -5.95 -4.81 4.52
C ILE A 97 -5.30 -6.05 3.92
N ASP A 98 -5.91 -6.60 2.87
CA ASP A 98 -5.26 -7.55 1.98
C ASP A 98 -5.57 -7.25 0.51
N LEU A 99 -4.63 -7.62 -0.34
CA LEU A 99 -4.65 -7.37 -1.77
C LEU A 99 -4.35 -8.67 -2.52
N VAL A 100 -5.15 -8.95 -3.55
CA VAL A 100 -4.90 -10.00 -4.53
C VAL A 100 -5.01 -9.40 -5.93
N ILE A 101 -4.15 -9.84 -6.84
CA ILE A 101 -4.24 -9.47 -8.25
C ILE A 101 -4.85 -10.65 -9.01
N GLY A 102 -6.02 -10.42 -9.60
CA GLY A 102 -6.75 -11.43 -10.37
C GLY A 102 -6.02 -11.83 -11.66
N PRO A 103 -6.43 -12.94 -12.29
CA PRO A 103 -5.83 -13.40 -13.55
C PRO A 103 -6.03 -12.43 -14.72
N ASP A 104 -7.05 -11.57 -14.64
CA ASP A 104 -7.32 -10.46 -15.55
C ASP A 104 -6.49 -9.19 -15.25
N ARG A 105 -5.61 -9.26 -14.24
CA ARG A 105 -4.82 -8.16 -13.68
C ARG A 105 -5.66 -7.08 -12.99
N ARG A 106 -6.89 -7.39 -12.60
CA ARG A 106 -7.69 -6.49 -11.75
C ARG A 106 -7.27 -6.67 -10.29
N PRO A 107 -7.10 -5.57 -9.53
CA PRO A 107 -6.85 -5.65 -8.11
C PRO A 107 -8.16 -5.97 -7.37
N HIS A 108 -8.07 -6.88 -6.41
CA HIS A 108 -9.12 -7.23 -5.47
C HIS A 108 -8.60 -6.87 -4.08
N LEU A 109 -9.23 -5.89 -3.46
CA LEU A 109 -8.82 -5.33 -2.18
C LEU A 109 -9.92 -5.57 -1.14
N VAL A 110 -9.54 -6.11 0.01
CA VAL A 110 -10.42 -6.20 1.18
C VAL A 110 -9.81 -5.40 2.32
N TYR A 111 -10.65 -4.68 3.07
CA TYR A 111 -10.21 -3.90 4.21
C TYR A 111 -11.27 -3.81 5.31
N TRP A 112 -10.84 -3.78 6.56
CA TRP A 112 -11.72 -3.55 7.70
C TRP A 112 -11.98 -2.05 7.88
N ASP A 113 -13.27 -1.67 7.95
CA ASP A 113 -13.74 -0.32 8.27
C ASP A 113 -14.31 -0.31 9.69
N PRO A 114 -13.53 0.10 10.71
CA PRO A 114 -13.96 0.06 12.10
C PRO A 114 -15.07 1.08 12.43
N GLU A 115 -15.19 2.17 11.67
CA GLU A 115 -16.28 3.14 11.83
C GLU A 115 -17.63 2.48 11.51
N ARG A 116 -17.65 1.66 10.47
CA ARG A 116 -18.85 0.91 10.03
C ARG A 116 -18.98 -0.46 10.68
N GLY A 117 -17.92 -0.95 11.31
CA GLY A 117 -17.88 -2.30 11.87
C GLY A 117 -18.05 -3.39 10.81
N GLU A 118 -17.53 -3.17 9.59
CA GLU A 118 -17.70 -4.11 8.47
C GLU A 118 -16.43 -4.30 7.65
N LEU A 119 -16.33 -5.47 7.00
CA LEU A 119 -15.34 -5.74 5.98
C LEU A 119 -15.83 -5.18 4.65
N ARG A 120 -15.00 -4.36 4.01
CA ARG A 120 -15.31 -3.72 2.72
C ARG A 120 -14.44 -4.29 1.62
N TYR A 121 -14.98 -4.26 0.41
CA TYR A 121 -14.33 -4.77 -0.79
C TYR A 121 -14.25 -3.67 -1.85
N ALA A 122 -13.09 -3.56 -2.52
CA ALA A 122 -12.86 -2.64 -3.60
C ALA A 122 -12.15 -3.33 -4.78
N THR A 123 -12.52 -2.94 -6.00
CA THR A 123 -11.90 -3.35 -7.25
C THR A 123 -11.96 -2.20 -8.25
N LEU A 124 -11.10 -2.24 -9.28
CA LEU A 124 -11.23 -1.32 -10.41
C LEU A 124 -12.58 -1.50 -11.08
N ARG A 125 -13.23 -0.36 -11.40
CA ARG A 125 -14.47 -0.33 -12.17
C ARG A 125 -14.26 -0.99 -13.54
N PRO A 126 -15.31 -1.63 -14.11
CA PRO A 126 -15.27 -2.27 -15.42
C PRO A 126 -14.61 -1.42 -16.51
#